data_AF-A0A9D5EP76-F1
#
_entry.id   AF-A0A9D5EP76-F1
#
_cell.length_a   1.000
_cell.length_b   1.000
_cell.length_c   1.000
_cell.angle_alpha   90.00
_cell.angle_beta   90.00
_cell.angle_gamma   90.00
#
_symmetry.space_group_name_H-M   'P 1'
#
loop_
_entity.id
_entity.type
_entity.pdbx_description
1 polymer ?
#
loop_
_entity_poly.entity_id
_entity_poly.type
_entity_poly.pdbx_seq_one_letter_code
_entity_poly.pdbx_strand_id
1 'polypeptide(L)'
;MTPLAVEFEITNPTRFEPLQRVFDALRDVKATDAFAEDHSAWLQYFDYPARCYFSWTSEAENELHWQRWQATPVPQRWTDPSLQRGWDFESMIEAFRNGEYDLIACERIDETTGRLTFQEHSFPFGGTGCMRALIESFGHRVTRDWEDEG
;
A
#
# COMPACT_ATOMS: atom_id res chain seq x y z
N MET A 1 18.94 5.70 11.47
CA MET A 1 18.21 6.43 10.41
C MET A 1 16.91 6.94 11.04
N THR A 2 16.35 8.03 10.52
CA THR A 2 15.07 8.54 11.03
C THR A 2 13.96 7.80 10.28
N PRO A 3 12.99 7.18 10.97
CA PRO A 3 11.89 6.51 10.29
C PRO A 3 11.13 7.47 9.38
N LEU A 4 10.74 6.96 8.21
CA LEU A 4 9.88 7.62 7.26
C LEU A 4 8.41 7.44 7.65
N ALA A 5 7.53 8.29 7.12
CA ALA A 5 6.12 8.26 7.46
C ALA A 5 5.20 8.61 6.29
N VAL A 6 4.01 8.01 6.32
CA VAL A 6 2.84 8.40 5.54
C VAL A 6 1.81 8.96 6.53
N GLU A 7 1.45 10.23 6.36
CA GLU A 7 0.43 10.89 7.17
C GLU A 7 -0.90 10.92 6.43
N PHE A 8 -1.98 10.82 7.20
CA PHE A 8 -3.32 10.78 6.66
C PHE A 8 -4.36 11.38 7.58
N GLU A 9 -5.43 11.87 6.97
CA GLU A 9 -6.63 12.34 7.64
C GLU A 9 -7.52 11.14 8.01
N ILE A 10 -7.93 11.08 9.27
CA ILE A 10 -8.86 10.10 9.82
C ILE A 10 -10.30 10.54 9.47
N THR A 11 -10.69 10.33 8.22
CA THR A 11 -12.04 10.71 7.74
C THR A 11 -13.15 9.82 8.30
N ASN A 12 -12.85 8.56 8.59
CA ASN A 12 -13.80 7.62 9.20
C ASN A 12 -13.22 7.00 10.48
N PRO A 13 -13.45 7.60 11.66
CA PRO A 13 -12.85 7.17 12.92
C PRO A 13 -13.13 5.71 13.30
N THR A 14 -14.23 5.12 12.83
CA THR A 14 -14.58 3.71 13.12
C THR A 14 -13.78 2.72 12.28
N ARG A 15 -13.15 3.18 11.18
CA ARG A 15 -12.35 2.36 10.26
C ARG A 15 -10.85 2.38 10.55
N PHE A 16 -10.40 3.24 11.46
CA PHE A 16 -9.00 3.31 11.87
C PHE A 16 -8.54 2.03 12.60
N GLU A 17 -9.33 1.50 13.53
CA GLU A 17 -8.96 0.27 14.24
C GLU A 17 -8.84 -0.94 13.30
N PRO A 18 -9.77 -1.16 12.34
CA PRO A 18 -9.57 -2.13 11.27
C PRO A 18 -8.29 -1.92 10.46
N LEU A 19 -8.01 -0.69 10.01
CA LEU A 19 -6.76 -0.35 9.31
C LEU A 19 -5.53 -0.76 10.14
N GLN A 20 -5.50 -0.35 11.41
CA GLN A 20 -4.40 -0.64 12.33
C GLN A 20 -4.21 -2.15 12.50
N ARG A 21 -5.30 -2.91 12.61
CA ARG A 21 -5.24 -4.38 12.72
C ARG A 21 -4.59 -5.03 11.50
N VAL A 22 -4.92 -4.58 10.29
CA VAL A 22 -4.29 -5.10 9.07
C VAL A 22 -2.81 -4.73 9.04
N PHE A 23 -2.49 -3.49 9.37
CA PHE A 23 -1.11 -3.01 9.45
C PHE A 23 -0.28 -3.84 10.44
N ASP A 24 -0.79 -4.08 11.64
CA ASP A 24 -0.09 -4.87 12.65
C ASP A 24 0.13 -6.30 12.18
N ALA A 25 -0.86 -6.92 11.53
CA ALA A 25 -0.70 -8.24 10.93
C ALA A 25 0.37 -8.26 9.83
N LEU A 26 0.39 -7.26 8.94
CA LEU A 26 1.41 -7.10 7.90
C LEU A 26 2.81 -6.90 8.49
N ARG A 27 2.92 -6.06 9.54
CA ARG A 27 4.18 -5.83 10.26
C ARG A 27 4.72 -7.15 10.83
N ASP A 28 3.87 -7.88 11.54
CA ASP A 28 4.31 -9.06 12.28
C ASP A 28 4.77 -10.18 11.33
N VAL A 29 4.08 -10.39 10.20
CA VAL A 29 4.53 -11.36 9.18
C VAL A 29 5.78 -10.88 8.44
N LYS A 30 5.94 -9.57 8.21
CA LYS A 30 7.12 -9.03 7.54
C LYS A 30 8.37 -9.14 8.40
N ALA A 31 8.25 -8.86 9.69
CA ALA A 31 9.35 -8.99 10.64
C ALA A 31 9.80 -10.45 10.83
N THR A 32 8.96 -11.42 10.47
CA THR A 32 9.24 -12.86 10.62
C THR A 32 9.42 -13.59 9.28
N ASP A 33 9.33 -12.87 8.16
CA ASP A 33 9.30 -13.41 6.79
C ASP A 33 8.28 -14.56 6.62
N ALA A 34 7.12 -14.41 7.27
CA ALA A 34 6.06 -15.42 7.35
C ALA A 34 4.83 -15.06 6.48
N PHE A 35 5.03 -14.36 5.37
CA PHE A 35 3.94 -14.05 4.44
C PHE A 35 3.35 -15.35 3.85
N ALA A 36 2.02 -15.44 3.87
CA ALA A 36 1.32 -16.52 3.19
C ALA A 36 1.55 -16.45 1.67
N GLU A 37 1.78 -17.60 1.03
CA GLU A 37 1.88 -17.69 -0.43
C GLU A 37 0.57 -17.31 -1.11
N ASP A 38 -0.57 -17.66 -0.51
CA ASP A 38 -1.90 -17.30 -0.98
C ASP A 38 -2.31 -15.93 -0.41
N HIS A 39 -2.27 -14.90 -1.26
CA HIS A 39 -2.66 -13.54 -0.88
C HIS A 39 -4.15 -13.42 -0.53
N SER A 40 -5.01 -14.35 -0.96
CA SER A 40 -6.44 -14.33 -0.62
C SER A 40 -6.68 -14.50 0.88
N ALA A 41 -5.72 -15.07 1.62
CA ALA A 41 -5.75 -15.16 3.07
C ALA A 41 -5.88 -13.78 3.74
N TRP A 42 -5.38 -12.71 3.11
CA TRP A 42 -5.49 -11.35 3.64
C TRP A 42 -6.89 -10.76 3.54
N LEU A 43 -7.75 -11.27 2.65
CA LEU A 43 -9.10 -10.74 2.44
C LEU A 43 -9.95 -10.77 3.71
N GLN A 44 -9.66 -11.67 4.66
CA GLN A 44 -10.35 -11.73 5.94
C GLN A 44 -10.25 -10.43 6.76
N TYR A 45 -9.20 -9.64 6.54
CA TYR A 45 -8.99 -8.36 7.21
C TYR A 45 -9.73 -7.18 6.55
N PHE A 46 -10.22 -7.38 5.33
CA PHE A 46 -10.87 -6.33 4.53
C PHE A 46 -12.36 -6.61 4.48
N ASP A 47 -13.17 -5.66 4.93
CA ASP A 47 -14.61 -5.71 4.75
C ASP A 47 -15.00 -5.36 3.30
N TYR A 48 -16.28 -5.54 2.95
CA TYR A 48 -16.75 -5.28 1.59
C TYR A 48 -16.42 -3.86 1.09
N PRO A 49 -16.66 -2.77 1.85
CA PRO A 49 -16.24 -1.44 1.45
C PRO A 49 -14.73 -1.32 1.15
N ALA A 50 -13.86 -1.92 1.97
CA ALA A 50 -12.42 -1.86 1.71
C ALA A 50 -12.02 -2.61 0.44
N ARG A 51 -12.65 -3.76 0.18
CA ARG A 51 -12.41 -4.54 -1.04
C ARG A 51 -12.84 -3.81 -2.31
N CYS A 52 -13.85 -2.94 -2.24
CA CYS A 52 -14.32 -2.14 -3.37
C CYS A 52 -13.33 -1.04 -3.81
N TYR A 53 -12.33 -0.71 -3.00
CA TYR A 53 -11.27 0.22 -3.40
C TYR A 53 -10.37 -0.36 -4.51
N PHE A 54 -10.11 -1.67 -4.46
CA PHE A 54 -9.15 -2.31 -5.33
C PHE A 54 -9.71 -2.60 -6.72
N SER A 55 -8.82 -2.54 -7.71
CA SER A 55 -9.09 -3.05 -9.05
C SER A 55 -8.91 -4.56 -9.05
N TRP A 56 -9.96 -5.31 -9.43
CA TRP A 56 -9.93 -6.77 -9.53
C TRP A 56 -9.76 -7.17 -10.99
N THR A 57 -8.55 -7.00 -11.51
CA THR A 57 -8.24 -7.35 -12.91
C THR A 57 -7.96 -8.83 -13.07
N SER A 58 -8.39 -9.39 -14.19
CA SER A 58 -8.03 -10.74 -14.58
C SER A 58 -6.54 -10.88 -14.90
N GLU A 59 -6.03 -12.11 -14.85
CA GLU A 59 -4.65 -12.44 -15.26
C GLU A 59 -4.34 -11.96 -16.68
N ALA A 60 -5.31 -12.10 -17.61
CA ALA A 60 -5.16 -11.62 -18.99
C ALA A 60 -5.02 -10.10 -19.08
N GLU A 61 -5.75 -9.34 -18.25
CA GLU A 61 -5.62 -7.88 -18.18
C GLU A 61 -4.28 -7.46 -17.57
N ASN A 62 -3.80 -8.18 -16.56
CA ASN A 62 -2.48 -7.99 -15.96
C ASN A 62 -1.35 -8.24 -16.98
N GLU A 63 -1.41 -9.34 -17.72
CA GLU A 63 -0.44 -9.68 -18.76
C GLU A 63 -0.41 -8.61 -19.86
N LEU A 64 -1.58 -8.16 -20.34
CA LEU A 64 -1.66 -7.08 -21.32
C LEU A 64 -1.09 -5.76 -20.79
N HIS A 65 -1.33 -5.45 -19.51
CA HIS A 65 -0.75 -4.27 -18.87
C HIS A 65 0.78 -4.38 -18.82
N TRP A 66 1.32 -5.55 -18.46
CA TRP A 66 2.76 -5.75 -18.37
C TRP A 66 3.46 -5.69 -19.73
N GLN A 67 2.82 -6.24 -20.77
CA GLN A 67 3.28 -6.09 -22.15
C GLN A 67 3.35 -4.61 -22.56
N ARG A 68 2.33 -3.82 -22.24
CA ARG A 68 2.33 -2.36 -22.49
C ARG A 68 3.45 -1.67 -21.71
N TRP A 69 3.59 -1.97 -20.42
CA TRP A 69 4.64 -1.40 -19.58
C TRP A 69 6.04 -1.66 -20.15
N GLN A 70 6.31 -2.90 -20.57
CA GLN A 70 7.60 -3.26 -21.17
C GLN A 70 7.83 -2.56 -22.50
N ALA A 71 6.79 -2.42 -23.33
CA ALA A 71 6.85 -1.74 -24.62
C ALA A 71 6.98 -0.21 -24.50
N THR A 72 6.48 0.41 -23.44
CA THR A 72 6.60 1.85 -23.20
C THR A 72 8.03 2.23 -22.79
N PRO A 73 8.65 3.23 -23.43
CA PRO A 73 9.99 3.71 -23.06
C PRO A 73 10.05 4.12 -21.59
N VAL A 74 11.14 3.77 -20.89
CA VAL A 74 11.32 4.04 -19.44
C VAL A 74 10.98 5.47 -19.03
N PRO A 75 11.41 6.53 -19.75
CA PRO A 75 11.09 7.91 -19.36
C PRO A 75 9.60 8.25 -19.44
N GLN A 76 8.81 7.49 -20.20
CA GLN A 76 7.40 7.74 -20.45
C GLN A 76 6.48 6.90 -19.55
N ARG A 77 6.97 5.79 -18.99
CA ARG A 77 6.16 4.84 -18.21
C ARG A 77 5.37 5.50 -17.09
N TRP A 78 6.00 6.43 -16.39
CA TRP A 78 5.43 7.12 -15.24
C TRP A 78 4.38 8.18 -15.60
N THR A 79 4.37 8.64 -16.85
CA THR A 79 3.47 9.70 -17.33
C THR A 79 2.45 9.19 -18.34
N ASP A 80 2.56 7.95 -18.80
CA ASP A 80 1.67 7.36 -19.80
C ASP A 80 0.31 7.03 -19.16
N PRO A 81 -0.78 7.71 -19.56
CA PRO A 81 -2.10 7.47 -18.97
C PRO A 81 -2.64 6.06 -19.27
N SER A 82 -2.15 5.38 -20.31
CA SER A 82 -2.54 4.00 -20.63
C SER A 82 -1.95 2.97 -19.66
N LEU A 83 -0.94 3.37 -18.88
CA LEU A 83 -0.33 2.59 -17.81
C LEU A 83 -0.87 2.97 -16.42
N GLN A 84 -1.65 4.04 -16.32
CA GLN A 84 -2.28 4.38 -15.05
C GLN A 84 -3.44 3.42 -14.79
N ARG A 85 -3.33 2.67 -13.68
CA ARG A 85 -4.37 1.79 -13.16
C ARG A 85 -4.49 1.98 -11.66
N GLY A 86 -5.68 1.71 -11.12
CA GLY A 86 -5.85 1.59 -9.68
C GLY A 86 -5.02 0.44 -9.12
N TRP A 87 -4.77 0.49 -7.81
CA TRP A 87 -4.11 -0.60 -7.11
C TRP A 87 -4.95 -1.87 -7.18
N ASP A 88 -4.30 -2.94 -7.58
CA ASP A 88 -4.80 -4.29 -7.42
C ASP A 88 -4.50 -4.80 -6.00
N PHE A 89 -5.40 -5.59 -5.44
CA PHE A 89 -5.28 -6.07 -4.05
C PHE A 89 -4.02 -6.93 -3.85
N GLU A 90 -3.77 -7.88 -4.74
CA GLU A 90 -2.63 -8.78 -4.63
C GLU A 90 -1.33 -8.02 -4.85
N SER A 91 -1.32 -7.07 -5.77
CA SER A 91 -0.18 -6.18 -6.01
C SER A 91 0.18 -5.34 -4.78
N MET A 92 -0.82 -4.86 -4.02
CA MET A 92 -0.58 -4.15 -2.77
C MET A 92 0.07 -5.06 -1.72
N ILE A 93 -0.44 -6.28 -1.52
CA ILE A 93 0.12 -7.24 -0.56
C ILE A 93 1.55 -7.64 -0.95
N GLU A 94 1.79 -7.92 -2.23
CA GLU A 94 3.11 -8.28 -2.75
C GLU A 94 4.11 -7.13 -2.61
N ALA A 95 3.67 -5.88 -2.78
CA ALA A 95 4.50 -4.70 -2.55
C ALA A 95 4.91 -4.55 -1.07
N PHE A 96 4.02 -4.86 -0.12
CA PHE A 96 4.39 -4.92 1.30
C PHE A 96 5.39 -6.05 1.58
N ARG A 97 5.22 -7.21 0.94
CA ARG A 97 6.14 -8.34 1.09
C ARG A 97 7.55 -7.98 0.61
N ASN A 98 7.67 -7.46 -0.60
CA ASN A 98 8.94 -7.26 -1.29
C ASN A 98 9.64 -5.92 -0.99
N GLY A 99 8.96 -4.97 -0.35
CA GLY A 99 9.57 -3.68 0.00
C GLY A 99 10.77 -3.81 0.93
N GLU A 100 11.83 -3.05 0.66
CA GLU A 100 13.09 -3.02 1.44
C GLU A 100 12.98 -2.03 2.60
N TYR A 101 12.02 -2.28 3.49
CA TYR A 101 11.75 -1.50 4.70
C TYR A 101 11.12 -2.36 5.80
N ASP A 102 11.23 -1.97 7.06
CA ASP A 102 10.46 -2.53 8.16
C ASP A 102 9.23 -1.66 8.44
N LEU A 103 8.08 -2.29 8.69
CA LEU A 103 6.90 -1.59 9.20
C LEU A 103 7.09 -1.34 10.71
N ILE A 104 6.86 -0.12 11.17
CA ILE A 104 7.08 0.24 12.58
C ILE A 104 5.74 0.36 13.32
N ALA A 105 4.91 1.32 12.93
CA ALA A 105 3.66 1.61 13.65
C ALA A 105 2.60 2.27 12.75
N CYS A 106 1.32 2.06 13.07
CA CYS A 106 0.20 2.81 12.51
C CYS A 106 -0.61 3.37 13.68
N GLU A 107 -0.53 4.69 13.90
CA GLU A 107 -0.98 5.33 15.13
C GLU A 107 -1.85 6.55 14.84
N ARG A 108 -2.71 6.90 15.80
CA ARG A 108 -3.37 8.21 15.82
C ARG A 108 -2.43 9.21 16.48
N ILE A 109 -2.11 10.27 15.77
CA ILE A 109 -1.33 11.39 16.31
C ILE A 109 -2.25 12.37 17.05
N ASP A 110 -3.47 12.56 16.53
CA ASP A 110 -4.54 13.32 17.16
C ASP A 110 -5.92 12.79 16.73
N GLU A 111 -7.00 13.53 16.99
CA GLU A 111 -8.38 13.14 16.66
C GLU A 111 -8.63 12.99 15.14
N THR A 112 -7.88 13.72 14.34
CA THR A 112 -8.03 13.85 12.88
C THR A 112 -6.84 13.33 12.09
N THR A 113 -5.70 13.07 12.72
CA THR A 113 -4.46 12.71 12.04
C THR A 113 -3.99 11.32 12.44
N GLY A 114 -3.80 10.47 11.44
CA GLY A 114 -3.11 9.19 11.55
C GLY A 114 -1.73 9.24 10.92
N ARG A 115 -0.84 8.35 11.37
CA ARG A 115 0.51 8.21 10.82
C ARG A 115 0.89 6.74 10.75
N LEU A 116 1.35 6.31 9.57
CA LEU A 116 2.01 5.04 9.33
C LEU A 116 3.52 5.30 9.24
N THR A 117 4.30 4.65 10.08
CA THR A 117 5.75 4.81 10.18
C THR A 117 6.46 3.54 9.72
N PHE A 118 7.53 3.69 8.95
CA PHE A 118 8.36 2.60 8.44
C PHE A 118 9.84 2.99 8.43
N GLN A 119 10.73 1.99 8.37
CA GLN A 119 12.18 2.20 8.32
C GLN A 119 12.75 1.53 7.08
N GLU A 120 13.20 2.32 6.13
CA GLU A 120 13.89 1.86 4.92
C GLU A 120 15.26 1.25 5.22
N HIS A 121 15.60 0.20 4.47
CA HIS A 121 16.90 -0.47 4.52
C HIS A 121 17.84 0.00 3.40
N SER A 122 17.29 0.29 2.22
CA SER A 122 18.06 0.73 1.06
C SER A 122 17.22 1.54 0.07
N PHE A 123 17.87 2.26 -0.86
CA PHE A 123 17.18 2.94 -1.95
C PHE A 123 17.45 2.22 -3.29
N PRO A 124 16.41 1.94 -4.11
CA PRO A 124 14.99 2.19 -3.86
C PRO A 124 14.37 1.15 -2.90
N PHE A 125 13.51 1.60 -1.97
CA PHE A 125 12.86 0.71 -0.99
C PHE A 125 11.51 0.13 -1.45
N GLY A 126 11.02 0.52 -2.63
CA GLY A 126 9.72 0.07 -3.18
C GLY A 126 8.59 1.11 -3.13
N GLY A 127 8.85 2.31 -2.59
CA GLY A 127 7.89 3.43 -2.59
C GLY A 127 6.80 3.32 -1.53
N THR A 128 5.91 4.33 -1.46
CA THR A 128 4.83 4.43 -0.47
C THR A 128 3.44 4.14 -1.02
N GLY A 129 3.32 3.86 -2.32
CA GLY A 129 2.03 3.64 -2.98
C GLY A 129 1.17 2.52 -2.37
N CYS A 130 1.78 1.40 -1.91
CA CYS A 130 1.03 0.32 -1.25
C CYS A 130 0.48 0.73 0.13
N MET A 131 1.22 1.57 0.87
CA MET A 131 0.77 2.15 2.15
C MET A 131 -0.40 3.10 1.94
N ARG A 132 -0.32 3.93 0.88
CA ARG A 132 -1.42 4.81 0.47
C ARG A 132 -2.66 4.01 0.11
N ALA A 133 -2.52 2.96 -0.71
CA ALA A 133 -3.62 2.08 -1.09
C ALA A 133 -4.30 1.43 0.12
N LEU A 134 -3.50 0.94 1.08
CA LEU A 134 -4.02 0.38 2.33
C LEU A 134 -4.84 1.43 3.11
N ILE A 135 -4.27 2.61 3.37
CA ILE A 135 -4.93 3.69 4.11
C ILE A 135 -6.24 4.11 3.44
N GLU A 136 -6.22 4.34 2.13
CA GLU A 136 -7.38 4.80 1.36
C GLU A 136 -8.46 3.73 1.22
N SER A 137 -8.10 2.44 1.19
CA SER A 137 -9.07 1.34 1.21
C SER A 137 -9.93 1.34 2.48
N PHE A 138 -9.41 1.87 3.59
CA PHE A 138 -10.17 2.04 4.83
C PHE A 138 -10.93 3.37 4.89
N GLY A 139 -10.96 4.15 3.80
CA GLY A 139 -11.73 5.39 3.68
C GLY A 139 -11.07 6.57 4.38
N HIS A 140 -9.76 6.49 4.62
CA HIS A 140 -8.94 7.61 5.07
C HIS A 140 -8.29 8.30 3.87
N ARG A 141 -7.70 9.47 4.08
CA ARG A 141 -7.09 10.25 2.99
C ARG A 141 -5.64 10.54 3.31
N VAL A 142 -4.72 10.03 2.49
CA VAL A 142 -3.30 10.39 2.62
C VAL A 142 -3.11 11.87 2.32
N THR A 143 -2.43 12.56 3.23
CA THR A 143 -2.17 14.00 3.16
C THR A 143 -0.70 14.32 2.89
N ARG A 144 0.21 13.39 3.23
CA ARG A 144 1.65 13.51 2.97
C ARG A 144 2.28 12.13 2.91
N ASP A 145 3.12 11.89 1.92
CA ASP A 145 4.07 10.78 1.93
C ASP A 145 5.48 11.25 1.51
N TRP A 146 6.44 10.32 1.48
CA TRP A 146 7.81 10.60 1.09
C TRP A 146 7.94 10.96 -0.40
N GLU A 147 7.06 10.45 -1.26
CA GLU A 147 7.09 10.72 -2.70
C GLU A 147 6.71 12.18 -3.02
N ASP A 148 5.87 12.80 -2.17
CA ASP A 148 5.47 14.20 -2.28
C ASP A 148 6.59 15.21 -1.92
N GLU A 149 7.70 14.77 -1.31
CA GLU A 149 8.84 15.62 -0.90
C GLU A 149 10.03 15.59 -1.89
N GLY A 150 9.91 14.86 -3.00
CA GLY A 150 10.96 14.61 -4.02
C GLY A 150 10.98 15.54 -5.23
#